data_AF-A0A3T0L383-F1
#
_entry.id   AF-A0A3T0L383-F1
#
_cell.length_a   1.000
_cell.length_b   1.000
_cell.length_c   1.000
_cell.angle_alpha   90.00
_cell.angle_beta   90.00
_cell.angle_gamma   90.00
#
_symmetry.space_group_name_H-M   'P 1'
#
loop_
_entity.id
_entity.type
_entity.pdbx_description
1 polymer ?
#
loop_
_entity_poly.entity_id
_entity_poly.type
_entity_poly.pdbx_seq_one_letter_code
_entity_poly.pdbx_strand_id
1 'polypeptide(L)'
;MRKAFTLIELIFVIVIIGLLAAVAVPKFVNLKQNAEASTVVKTTVDGAQQAVEAAINQRDLENNTSYTLEDLISLKGKGWKYDSTVNDGKYYYDEPINNNEVASIILDKANDKVEYKINCDEFNDTTTQEKCKTLLGDKTSVDVNLTY
;
A
#
# COMPACT_ATOMS: atom_id res chain seq x y z
N MET A 1 45.19 34.20 -6.97
CA MET A 1 44.77 33.65 -8.27
C MET A 1 43.66 32.63 -8.03
N ARG A 2 42.43 32.89 -8.49
CA ARG A 2 41.35 31.90 -8.41
C ARG A 2 41.63 30.83 -9.47
N LYS A 3 41.81 29.56 -9.07
CA LYS A 3 41.81 28.44 -10.01
C LYS A 3 40.42 28.42 -10.66
N ALA A 4 40.35 28.80 -11.93
CA ALA A 4 39.16 28.63 -12.73
C ALA A 4 39.04 27.13 -13.09
N PHE A 5 37.83 26.59 -12.97
CA PHE A 5 37.49 25.23 -13.37
C PHE A 5 37.81 25.04 -14.86
N THR A 6 38.42 23.91 -15.22
CA THR A 6 38.68 23.63 -16.64
C THR A 6 37.41 23.11 -17.32
N LEU A 7 37.21 23.46 -18.60
CA LEU A 7 36.08 22.93 -19.38
C LEU A 7 36.13 21.39 -19.46
N ILE A 8 37.32 20.82 -19.49
CA ILE A 8 37.50 19.36 -19.55
C ILE A 8 37.07 18.65 -18.27
N GLU A 9 37.31 19.25 -17.09
CA GLU A 9 36.79 18.71 -15.81
C GLU A 9 35.27 18.68 -15.81
N LEU A 10 34.62 19.75 -16.29
CA LEU A 10 33.17 19.80 -16.35
C LEU A 10 32.59 18.74 -17.29
N ILE A 11 33.22 18.53 -18.44
CA ILE A 11 32.80 17.51 -19.42
C ILE A 11 32.94 16.09 -18.84
N PHE A 12 34.03 15.78 -18.13
CA PHE A 12 34.20 14.46 -17.52
C PHE A 12 33.13 14.19 -16.45
N VAL A 13 32.76 15.19 -15.65
CA VAL A 13 31.74 15.05 -14.61
C VAL A 13 30.37 14.73 -15.22
N ILE A 14 29.94 15.44 -16.27
CA ILE A 14 28.65 15.17 -16.91
C ILE A 14 28.61 13.79 -17.58
N VAL A 15 29.73 13.33 -18.15
CA VAL A 15 29.83 11.99 -18.76
C VAL A 15 29.67 10.90 -17.70
N ILE A 16 30.33 11.04 -16.55
CA ILE A 16 30.23 10.07 -15.45
C ILE A 16 28.80 10.05 -14.88
N ILE A 17 28.19 11.22 -14.65
CA ILE A 17 26.80 11.30 -14.18
C ILE A 17 25.84 10.68 -15.19
N GLY A 18 26.06 10.91 -16.49
CA GLY A 18 25.26 10.32 -17.56
C GLY A 18 25.29 8.78 -17.55
N LEU A 19 26.48 8.19 -17.39
CA LEU A 19 26.65 6.74 -17.30
C LEU A 19 25.97 6.14 -16.06
N LEU A 20 26.13 6.78 -14.90
CA LEU A 20 25.48 6.33 -13.67
C LEU A 20 23.96 6.45 -13.74
N ALA A 21 23.44 7.53 -14.32
CA ALA A 21 22.01 7.74 -14.49
C ALA A 21 21.37 6.66 -15.38
N ALA A 22 22.04 6.26 -16.47
CA ALA A 22 21.53 5.26 -17.40
C ALA A 22 21.24 3.90 -16.72
N VAL A 23 22.04 3.49 -15.75
CA VAL A 23 21.83 2.24 -15.01
C VAL A 23 20.96 2.41 -13.75
N ALA A 24 20.99 3.58 -13.12
CA ALA A 24 20.30 3.82 -11.87
C ALA A 24 18.79 4.08 -12.05
N VAL A 25 18.40 4.83 -13.09
CA VAL A 25 17.00 5.18 -13.37
C VAL A 25 16.08 3.96 -13.52
N PRO A 26 16.36 2.98 -14.40
CA PRO A 26 15.47 1.82 -14.55
C PRO A 26 15.36 0.99 -13.26
N LYS A 27 16.46 0.86 -12.51
CA LYS A 27 16.45 0.20 -11.20
C LYS A 27 15.58 0.95 -10.19
N PHE A 28 15.69 2.28 -10.14
CA PHE A 28 14.90 3.09 -9.23
C PHE A 28 13.40 2.98 -9.53
N VAL A 29 13.00 3.01 -10.80
CA VAL A 29 11.60 2.80 -11.21
C VAL A 29 11.09 1.44 -10.75
N ASN A 30 11.88 0.37 -11.00
CA ASN A 30 11.50 -0.97 -10.59
C ASN A 30 11.39 -1.11 -9.06
N LEU A 31 12.33 -0.53 -8.30
CA LEU A 31 12.29 -0.52 -6.84
C LEU A 31 11.05 0.21 -6.31
N LYS A 32 10.69 1.35 -6.91
CA LYS A 32 9.49 2.10 -6.54
C LYS A 32 8.22 1.27 -6.74
N GLN A 33 8.07 0.64 -7.91
CA GLN A 33 6.94 -0.24 -8.23
C GLN A 33 6.85 -1.44 -7.27
N ASN A 34 8.00 -2.01 -6.88
CA ASN A 34 8.03 -3.11 -5.92
C ASN A 34 7.63 -2.67 -4.51
N ALA A 35 8.13 -1.51 -4.08
CA ALA A 35 7.77 -0.94 -2.79
C ALA A 35 6.27 -0.61 -2.73
N GLU A 36 5.69 -0.12 -3.81
CA GLU A 36 4.26 0.20 -3.92
C GLU A 36 3.40 -1.05 -3.75
N ALA A 37 3.58 -2.08 -4.60
CA ALA A 37 2.84 -3.33 -4.49
C ALA A 37 3.01 -3.98 -3.10
N SER A 38 4.25 -4.08 -2.61
CA SER A 38 4.54 -4.70 -1.32
C SER A 38 3.93 -3.94 -0.15
N THR A 39 3.94 -2.60 -0.18
CA THR A 39 3.39 -1.79 0.91
C THR A 39 1.89 -1.92 0.95
N VAL A 40 1.20 -1.84 -0.18
CA VAL A 40 -0.27 -1.99 -0.24
C VAL A 40 -0.66 -3.37 0.28
N VAL A 41 -0.13 -4.44 -0.32
CA VAL A 41 -0.47 -5.82 0.07
C VAL A 41 -0.21 -6.07 1.55
N LYS A 42 0.98 -5.72 2.05
CA LYS A 42 1.35 -5.95 3.44
C LYS A 42 0.50 -5.11 4.40
N THR A 43 0.26 -3.84 4.09
CA THR A 43 -0.56 -2.97 4.94
C THR A 43 -2.02 -3.46 4.98
N THR A 44 -2.57 -3.93 3.86
CA THR A 44 -3.91 -4.50 3.82
C THR A 44 -4.03 -5.73 4.70
N VAL A 45 -3.12 -6.70 4.52
CA VAL A 45 -3.16 -7.97 5.26
C VAL A 45 -2.88 -7.76 6.75
N ASP A 46 -1.79 -7.07 7.07
CA ASP A 46 -1.41 -6.79 8.47
C ASP A 46 -2.47 -5.90 9.15
N GLY A 47 -3.05 -4.94 8.42
CA GLY A 47 -4.10 -4.05 8.94
C GLY A 47 -5.38 -4.80 9.25
N ALA A 48 -5.82 -5.70 8.37
CA ALA A 48 -6.99 -6.53 8.61
C ALA A 48 -6.80 -7.47 9.82
N GLN A 49 -5.62 -8.09 9.94
CA GLN A 49 -5.30 -8.94 11.10
C GLN A 49 -5.28 -8.15 12.41
N GLN A 50 -4.65 -6.97 12.43
CA GLN A 50 -4.66 -6.09 13.59
C GLN A 50 -6.07 -5.62 13.96
N ALA A 51 -6.91 -5.32 12.97
CA ALA A 51 -8.29 -4.93 13.22
C ALA A 51 -9.08 -6.05 13.91
N VAL A 52 -8.87 -7.30 13.50
CA VAL A 52 -9.48 -8.46 14.19
C VAL A 52 -9.04 -8.54 15.65
N GLU A 53 -7.73 -8.49 15.90
CA GLU A 53 -7.20 -8.58 17.26
C GLU A 53 -7.71 -7.44 18.16
N ALA A 54 -7.75 -6.22 17.63
CA ALA A 54 -8.28 -5.06 18.34
C ALA A 54 -9.80 -5.18 18.57
N ALA A 55 -10.56 -5.70 17.61
CA ALA A 55 -12.00 -5.89 17.74
C ALA A 55 -12.35 -6.93 18.83
N ILE A 56 -11.60 -8.03 18.91
CA ILE A 56 -11.72 -9.02 19.99
C ILE A 56 -11.48 -8.35 21.34
N ASN A 57 -10.40 -7.55 21.46
CA ASN A 57 -10.09 -6.88 22.72
C ASN A 57 -11.20 -5.90 23.15
N GLN A 58 -11.71 -5.10 22.21
CA GLN A 58 -12.80 -4.16 22.47
C GLN A 58 -14.10 -4.88 22.90
N ARG A 59 -14.45 -5.98 22.22
CA ARG A 59 -15.67 -6.74 22.52
C ARG A 59 -15.55 -7.55 23.81
N ASP A 60 -14.48 -8.30 23.98
CA ASP A 60 -14.39 -9.33 25.02
C ASP A 60 -13.81 -8.79 26.34
N LEU A 61 -12.90 -7.81 26.28
CA LEU A 61 -12.27 -7.23 27.48
C LEU A 61 -12.97 -5.96 27.93
N GLU A 62 -13.33 -5.09 27.00
CA GLU A 62 -13.93 -3.79 27.31
C GLU A 62 -15.47 -3.81 27.29
N ASN A 63 -16.08 -4.89 26.75
CA ASN A 63 -17.52 -5.00 26.51
C ASN A 63 -18.07 -3.77 25.76
N ASN A 64 -17.24 -3.21 24.87
CA ASN A 64 -17.56 -2.07 24.05
C ASN A 64 -17.93 -2.56 22.65
N THR A 65 -19.15 -2.29 22.21
CA THR A 65 -19.63 -2.65 20.86
C THR A 65 -19.76 -1.43 19.94
N SER A 66 -19.40 -0.24 20.43
CA SER A 66 -19.59 1.04 19.73
C SER A 66 -18.32 1.54 19.01
N TYR A 67 -17.30 0.71 18.86
CA TYR A 67 -16.08 1.05 18.11
C TYR A 67 -16.31 1.02 16.59
N THR A 68 -15.48 1.77 15.86
CA THR A 68 -15.40 1.75 14.39
C THR A 68 -14.05 1.25 13.93
N LEU A 69 -13.89 0.97 12.64
CA LEU A 69 -12.59 0.52 12.11
C LEU A 69 -11.47 1.54 12.35
N GLU A 70 -11.77 2.85 12.35
CA GLU A 70 -10.79 3.91 12.65
C GLU A 70 -10.30 3.90 14.11
N ASP A 71 -11.13 3.39 15.05
CA ASP A 71 -10.74 3.21 16.45
C ASP A 71 -9.80 1.99 16.61
N LEU A 72 -9.94 0.99 15.74
CA LEU A 72 -9.16 -0.26 15.80
C LEU A 72 -7.79 -0.13 15.14
N ILE A 73 -7.74 0.48 13.96
CA ILE A 73 -6.52 0.65 13.18
C ILE A 73 -6.47 2.05 12.57
N SER A 74 -5.27 2.63 12.47
CA SER A 74 -5.08 3.91 11.78
C SER A 74 -4.09 3.77 10.63
N LEU A 75 -4.62 3.54 9.43
CA LEU A 75 -3.82 3.45 8.22
C LEU A 75 -3.54 4.85 7.67
N LYS A 76 -2.36 5.38 8.03
CA LYS A 76 -1.88 6.68 7.54
C LYS A 76 -0.84 6.48 6.46
N GLY A 77 -1.13 6.92 5.24
CA GLY A 77 -0.21 6.83 4.13
C GLY A 77 -0.79 7.42 2.85
N LYS A 78 0.06 7.70 1.87
CA LYS A 78 -0.39 8.17 0.55
C LYS A 78 -1.25 7.08 -0.11
N GLY A 79 -2.45 7.44 -0.57
CA GLY A 79 -3.40 6.55 -1.25
C GLY A 79 -4.45 5.92 -0.33
N TRP A 80 -4.15 5.79 0.98
CA TRP A 80 -5.10 5.29 1.96
C TRP A 80 -6.13 6.34 2.35
N LYS A 81 -7.39 5.93 2.36
CA LYS A 81 -8.54 6.75 2.71
C LYS A 81 -9.44 5.95 3.65
N TYR A 82 -10.19 6.68 4.46
CA TYR A 82 -11.20 6.14 5.36
C TYR A 82 -12.59 6.57 4.90
N ASP A 83 -13.52 5.63 4.94
CA ASP A 83 -14.93 5.83 4.67
C ASP A 83 -15.75 5.30 5.84
N SER A 84 -16.39 6.20 6.59
CA SER A 84 -17.25 5.87 7.73
C SER A 84 -18.67 5.48 7.32
N THR A 85 -19.01 5.56 6.03
CA THR A 85 -20.37 5.30 5.52
C THR A 85 -20.60 3.84 5.14
N VAL A 86 -19.53 3.04 5.05
CA VAL A 86 -19.59 1.62 4.70
C VAL A 86 -19.48 0.79 5.98
N ASN A 87 -20.55 0.06 6.31
CA ASN A 87 -20.67 -0.77 7.52
C ASN A 87 -20.20 -0.02 8.77
N ASP A 88 -19.21 -0.56 9.48
CA ASP A 88 -18.63 0.01 10.69
C ASP A 88 -17.27 0.69 10.44
N GLY A 89 -17.00 1.00 9.17
CA GLY A 89 -15.80 1.66 8.68
C GLY A 89 -15.09 0.84 7.61
N LYS A 90 -14.58 1.56 6.60
CA LYS A 90 -13.78 1.00 5.52
C LYS A 90 -12.50 1.80 5.35
N TYR A 91 -11.36 1.13 5.40
CA TYR A 91 -10.12 1.67 4.84
C TYR A 91 -9.96 1.15 3.42
N TYR A 92 -9.54 2.02 2.50
CA TYR A 92 -9.28 1.63 1.13
C TYR A 92 -8.10 2.38 0.55
N TYR A 93 -7.40 1.73 -0.37
CA TYR A 93 -6.28 2.29 -1.09
C TYR A 93 -6.72 2.58 -2.53
N ASP A 94 -6.66 3.86 -2.89
CA ASP A 94 -6.83 4.29 -4.27
C ASP A 94 -5.46 4.52 -4.93
N GLU A 95 -5.31 3.98 -6.14
CA GLU A 95 -4.21 4.32 -7.03
C GLU A 95 -4.19 5.86 -7.26
N PRO A 96 -3.07 6.56 -7.03
CA PRO A 96 -3.03 8.02 -7.15
C PRO A 96 -3.29 8.60 -8.54
N ILE A 97 -3.23 7.79 -9.59
CA ILE A 97 -3.32 8.23 -10.99
C ILE A 97 -4.75 8.12 -11.51
N ASN A 98 -5.39 6.96 -11.30
CA ASN A 98 -6.71 6.65 -11.86
C ASN A 98 -7.83 6.61 -10.81
N ASN A 99 -7.49 6.73 -9.53
CA ASN A 99 -8.42 6.59 -8.40
C ASN A 99 -9.16 5.23 -8.39
N ASN A 100 -8.51 4.18 -8.91
CA ASN A 100 -9.05 2.83 -8.82
C ASN A 100 -8.79 2.29 -7.41
N GLU A 101 -9.81 1.66 -6.80
CA GLU A 101 -9.68 0.99 -5.52
C GLU A 101 -8.91 -0.33 -5.71
N VAL A 102 -7.67 -0.36 -5.25
CA VAL A 102 -6.80 -1.54 -5.37
C VAL A 102 -6.97 -2.47 -4.17
N ALA A 103 -7.17 -1.91 -2.99
CA ALA A 103 -7.34 -2.70 -1.78
C ALA A 103 -8.32 -2.06 -0.81
N SER A 104 -8.98 -2.89 0.00
CA SER A 104 -9.84 -2.42 1.07
C SER A 104 -9.85 -3.34 2.28
N ILE A 105 -10.17 -2.78 3.43
CA ILE A 105 -10.44 -3.44 4.70
C ILE A 105 -11.77 -2.90 5.21
N ILE A 106 -12.72 -3.76 5.51
CA ILE A 106 -14.07 -3.41 5.94
C ILE A 106 -14.34 -4.11 7.27
N LEU A 107 -14.79 -3.36 8.26
CA LEU A 107 -15.33 -3.91 9.50
C LEU A 107 -16.83 -4.13 9.36
N ASP A 108 -17.28 -5.34 9.69
CA ASP A 108 -18.68 -5.70 9.79
C ASP A 108 -18.91 -6.32 11.18
N LYS A 109 -19.26 -5.46 12.15
CA LYS A 109 -19.53 -5.88 13.53
C LYS A 109 -20.80 -6.70 13.64
N ALA A 110 -21.78 -6.49 12.75
CA ALA A 110 -23.03 -7.23 12.78
C ALA A 110 -22.82 -8.73 12.52
N ASN A 111 -21.74 -9.07 11.80
CA ASN A 111 -21.37 -10.45 11.47
C ASN A 111 -20.05 -10.90 12.11
N ASP A 112 -19.50 -10.12 13.05
CA ASP A 112 -18.19 -10.34 13.69
C ASP A 112 -17.07 -10.62 12.67
N LYS A 113 -17.01 -9.80 11.62
CA LYS A 113 -16.08 -9.98 10.50
C LYS A 113 -15.22 -8.76 10.23
N VAL A 114 -13.99 -9.02 9.84
CA VAL A 114 -13.13 -8.08 9.11
C VAL A 114 -12.87 -8.69 7.73
N GLU A 115 -13.34 -8.01 6.69
CA GLU A 115 -13.13 -8.40 5.31
C GLU A 115 -11.97 -7.57 4.73
N TYR A 116 -11.06 -8.21 3.99
CA TYR A 116 -10.10 -7.47 3.19
C TYR A 116 -10.06 -7.96 1.75
N LYS A 117 -9.87 -7.01 0.84
CA LYS A 117 -9.80 -7.25 -0.60
C LYS A 117 -8.55 -6.63 -1.17
N ILE A 118 -7.94 -7.32 -2.14
CA ILE A 118 -6.83 -6.80 -2.94
C ILE A 118 -7.11 -7.22 -4.38
N ASN A 119 -7.10 -6.27 -5.31
CA ASN A 119 -7.20 -6.51 -6.75
C ASN A 119 -5.96 -5.94 -7.45
N CYS A 120 -5.06 -6.84 -7.84
CA CYS A 120 -3.80 -6.44 -8.46
C CYS A 120 -3.97 -5.83 -9.86
N ASP A 121 -5.08 -6.10 -10.56
CA ASP A 121 -5.30 -5.54 -11.91
C ASP A 121 -5.69 -4.06 -11.89
N GLU A 122 -6.04 -3.52 -10.71
CA GLU A 122 -6.42 -2.11 -10.53
C GLU A 122 -5.21 -1.17 -10.40
N PHE A 123 -3.99 -1.72 -10.26
CA PHE A 123 -2.78 -0.90 -10.35
C PHE A 123 -2.62 -0.31 -11.76
N ASN A 124 -2.09 0.91 -11.86
CA ASN A 124 -1.99 1.63 -13.15
C ASN A 124 -0.92 1.02 -14.08
N ASP A 125 0.15 0.44 -13.53
CA ASP A 125 1.26 -0.08 -14.33
C ASP A 125 1.40 -1.61 -14.24
N THR A 126 1.65 -2.24 -15.39
CA THR A 126 1.72 -3.69 -15.52
C THR A 126 2.83 -4.32 -14.66
N THR A 127 3.93 -3.62 -14.39
CA THR A 127 5.01 -4.17 -13.57
C THR A 127 4.61 -4.27 -12.11
N THR A 128 3.86 -3.29 -11.60
CA THR A 128 3.28 -3.30 -10.26
C THR A 128 2.18 -4.35 -10.14
N GLN A 129 1.33 -4.48 -11.16
CA GLN A 129 0.32 -5.55 -11.24
C GLN A 129 0.97 -6.94 -11.10
N GLU A 130 2.00 -7.25 -11.90
CA GLU A 130 2.69 -8.55 -11.86
C GLU A 130 3.40 -8.80 -10.53
N LYS A 131 4.01 -7.76 -9.93
CA LYS A 131 4.61 -7.87 -8.59
C LYS A 131 3.57 -8.13 -7.51
N CYS A 132 2.42 -7.46 -7.56
CA CYS A 132 1.31 -7.72 -6.66
C CYS A 132 0.84 -9.18 -6.79
N LYS A 133 0.64 -9.69 -8.01
CA LYS A 133 0.25 -11.09 -8.24
C LYS A 133 1.26 -12.06 -7.64
N THR A 134 2.56 -11.78 -7.84
CA THR A 134 3.64 -12.60 -7.26
C THR A 134 3.56 -12.64 -5.73
N LEU A 135 3.26 -11.51 -5.08
CA LEU A 135 3.09 -11.43 -3.62
C LEU A 135 1.84 -12.18 -3.13
N LEU A 136 0.81 -12.31 -3.96
CA LEU A 136 -0.42 -13.05 -3.65
C LEU A 136 -0.38 -14.53 -4.08
N GLY A 137 0.77 -15.03 -4.52
CA GLY A 137 0.91 -16.40 -5.01
C GLY A 137 0.26 -16.63 -6.38
N ASP A 138 0.52 -15.73 -7.31
CA ASP A 138 0.04 -15.69 -8.71
C ASP A 138 -1.47 -15.46 -8.87
N LYS A 139 -2.12 -14.97 -7.80
CA LYS A 139 -3.54 -14.57 -7.84
C LYS A 139 -3.68 -13.14 -8.30
N THR A 140 -4.68 -12.89 -9.15
CA THR A 140 -5.06 -11.54 -9.60
C THR A 140 -5.78 -10.75 -8.52
N SER A 141 -6.60 -11.43 -7.72
CA SER A 141 -7.29 -10.83 -6.60
C SER A 141 -7.45 -11.80 -5.43
N VAL A 142 -7.62 -11.22 -4.24
CA VAL A 142 -7.86 -11.92 -2.99
C VAL A 142 -8.98 -11.21 -2.26
N ASP A 143 -9.91 -12.00 -1.73
CA ASP A 143 -11.03 -11.57 -0.91
C ASP A 143 -11.09 -12.54 0.28
N VAL A 144 -10.89 -12.03 1.48
CA VAL A 144 -10.78 -12.85 2.69
C VAL A 144 -11.62 -12.25 3.79
N ASN A 145 -12.40 -13.13 4.43
CA ASN A 145 -13.22 -12.83 5.59
C ASN A 145 -12.57 -13.44 6.83
N LEU A 146 -12.19 -12.61 7.79
CA LEU A 146 -11.69 -13.01 9.09
C LEU A 146 -12.80 -12.86 10.11
N THR A 147 -13.17 -13.94 10.79
CA THR A 147 -14.21 -13.96 11.82
C THR A 147 -13.59 -13.99 13.20
N TYR A 148 -14.20 -13.31 14.17
CA TYR A 148 -13.66 -13.16 15.51
C TYR A 148 -14.67 -13.27 16.63
#